data_AF-A0A7S2I9R6-F1
#
_entry.id   AF-A0A7S2I9R6-F1
#
_cell.length_a   1.000
_cell.length_b   1.000
_cell.length_c   1.000
_cell.angle_alpha   90.00
_cell.angle_beta   90.00
_cell.angle_gamma   90.00
#
_symmetry.space_group_name_H-M   'P 1'
#
loop_
_entity.id
_entity.type
_entity.pdbx_description
1 polymer ?
#
loop_
_entity_poly.entity_id
_entity_poly.type
_entity_poly.pdbx_seq_one_letter_code
_entity_poly.pdbx_strand_id
1 'polypeptide(L)'
;VRELRVMLASIFCCFISLSWALILLFFVMLLSSLILMQTLMLQLDDSSIKQYSKQNPDLLKYYGSLGASMLSICMSITGGVNWSDLMTPLETLSVWYQPAFALFMA
;
A
#
# COMPACT_ATOMS: atom_id res chain seq x y z
N VAL A 1 20.17 -16.58 -33.96
CA VAL A 1 19.83 -15.13 -33.94
C VAL A 1 18.34 -14.86 -34.14
N ARG A 2 17.65 -15.54 -35.07
CA ARG A 2 16.20 -15.37 -35.29
C ARG A 2 15.35 -15.75 -34.06
N GLU A 3 15.59 -16.92 -33.47
CA GLU A 3 14.91 -17.37 -32.24
C GLU A 3 15.09 -16.39 -31.05
N LEU A 4 16.31 -15.84 -30.90
CA LEU A 4 16.61 -14.85 -29.85
C LEU A 4 15.83 -13.54 -30.06
N ARG A 5 15.67 -13.09 -31.31
CA ARG A 5 14.87 -11.91 -31.66
C ARG A 5 13.38 -12.14 -31.40
N VAL A 6 12.89 -13.34 -31.66
CA VAL A 6 11.50 -13.71 -31.37
C VAL A 6 11.26 -13.71 -29.86
N MET A 7 12.14 -14.35 -29.07
CA MET A 7 12.07 -14.30 -27.60
C MET A 7 12.07 -12.87 -27.05
N LEU A 8 12.96 -12.00 -27.53
CA LEU A 8 13.02 -10.60 -27.10
C LEU A 8 11.73 -9.85 -27.49
N ALA A 9 11.20 -10.07 -28.70
CA ALA A 9 9.95 -9.45 -29.12
C ALA A 9 8.77 -9.87 -28.24
N SER A 10 8.71 -11.15 -27.83
CA SER A 10 7.70 -11.65 -26.89
C SER A 10 7.82 -10.96 -25.53
N ILE A 11 9.04 -10.84 -25.00
CA ILE A 11 9.33 -10.18 -23.73
C ILE A 11 8.89 -8.71 -23.75
N PHE A 12 9.22 -7.94 -24.80
CA PHE A 12 8.79 -6.55 -24.92
C PHE A 12 7.28 -6.40 -25.03
N CYS A 13 6.61 -7.33 -25.71
CA CYS A 13 5.15 -7.34 -25.80
C CYS A 13 4.53 -7.57 -24.42
N CYS A 14 5.06 -8.50 -23.63
CA CYS A 14 4.67 -8.71 -22.25
C CYS A 14 4.93 -7.48 -21.37
N PHE A 15 6.05 -6.78 -21.54
CA PHE A 15 6.35 -5.55 -20.78
C PHE A 15 5.34 -4.44 -21.01
N ILE A 16 4.83 -4.27 -22.23
CA ILE A 16 3.80 -3.25 -22.53
C ILE A 16 2.49 -3.59 -21.80
N SER A 17 2.09 -4.86 -21.85
CA SER A 17 0.92 -5.33 -21.11
C SER A 17 1.12 -5.20 -19.59
N LEU A 18 2.31 -5.55 -19.09
CA LEU A 18 2.67 -5.40 -17.68
C LEU A 18 2.68 -3.94 -17.24
N SER A 19 3.09 -3.02 -18.13
CA SER A 19 3.13 -1.58 -17.83
C SER A 19 1.75 -1.04 -17.52
N TRP A 20 0.72 -1.45 -18.27
CA TRP A 20 -0.67 -1.07 -17.97
C TRP A 20 -1.12 -1.61 -16.61
N ALA A 21 -0.79 -2.86 -16.30
CA ALA A 21 -1.08 -3.45 -15.00
C ALA A 21 -0.35 -2.70 -13.85
N LEU A 22 0.92 -2.33 -14.04
CA LEU A 22 1.71 -1.57 -13.07
C LEU A 22 1.16 -0.16 -12.85
N ILE A 23 0.70 0.52 -13.92
CA ILE A 23 0.05 1.83 -13.81
C ILE A 23 -1.23 1.70 -13.00
N LEU A 24 -2.07 0.71 -13.31
CA LEU A 24 -3.31 0.46 -12.55
C LEU A 24 -3.00 0.15 -11.08
N LEU A 25 -2.02 -0.71 -10.81
CA LEU A 25 -1.56 -1.05 -9.47
C LEU A 25 -1.07 0.20 -8.72
N PHE A 26 -0.28 1.06 -9.38
CA PHE A 26 0.15 2.34 -8.81
C PHE A 26 -1.02 3.25 -8.43
N PHE A 27 -2.03 3.37 -9.30
CA PHE A 27 -3.24 4.14 -8.99
C PHE A 27 -3.99 3.59 -7.78
N VAL A 28 -4.15 2.27 -7.69
CA VAL A 28 -4.84 1.66 -6.54
C VAL A 28 -4.03 1.87 -5.26
N MET A 29 -2.71 1.70 -5.28
CA MET A 29 -1.85 2.01 -4.13
C MET A 29 -1.97 3.47 -3.69
N LEU A 30 -2.02 4.41 -4.64
CA LEU A 30 -2.19 5.83 -4.37
C LEU A 30 -3.54 6.11 -3.69
N LEU A 31 -4.63 5.58 -4.25
CA LEU A 31 -5.99 5.76 -3.70
C LEU A 31 -6.11 5.18 -2.29
N SER A 32 -5.64 3.95 -2.09
CA SER A 32 -5.66 3.30 -0.77
C SER A 32 -4.84 4.09 0.25
N SER A 33 -3.66 4.58 -0.14
CA SER A 33 -2.80 5.40 0.73
C SER A 33 -3.46 6.73 1.11
N LEU A 34 -4.14 7.38 0.16
CA LEU A 34 -4.88 8.62 0.40
C LEU A 34 -6.06 8.40 1.35
N ILE A 35 -6.84 7.34 1.15
CA ILE A 35 -8.00 7.01 2.00
C ILE A 35 -7.55 6.78 3.46
N LEU A 36 -6.48 6.00 3.65
CA LEU A 36 -5.92 5.77 4.99
C LEU A 36 -5.44 7.07 5.63
N MET A 37 -4.63 7.85 4.92
CA MET A 37 -4.07 9.09 5.45
C MET A 37 -5.17 10.12 5.78
N GLN A 38 -6.17 10.23 4.92
CA GLN A 38 -7.30 11.14 5.13
C GLN A 38 -8.17 10.69 6.31
N THR A 39 -8.35 9.39 6.48
CA THR A 39 -9.03 8.86 7.68
C THR A 39 -8.28 9.24 8.94
N LEU A 40 -6.97 9.02 8.99
CA LEU A 40 -6.16 9.32 10.18
C LEU A 40 -6.30 10.79 10.56
N MET A 41 -6.29 11.69 9.58
CA MET A 41 -6.54 13.12 9.81
C MET A 41 -7.98 13.44 10.25
N LEU A 42 -8.99 12.69 9.77
CA LEU A 42 -10.38 12.92 10.14
C LEU A 42 -10.75 12.36 11.51
N GLN A 43 -10.14 11.25 11.94
CA GLN A 43 -10.46 10.59 13.20
C GLN A 43 -9.59 11.04 14.37
N LEU A 44 -8.40 11.61 14.10
CA LEU A 44 -7.45 12.01 15.13
C LEU A 44 -7.02 13.46 14.91
N ASP A 45 -7.29 14.32 15.89
CA ASP A 45 -6.64 15.63 15.97
C ASP A 45 -5.12 15.47 16.18
N ASP A 46 -4.33 16.50 15.85
CA ASP A 46 -2.86 16.51 15.97
C ASP A 46 -2.34 16.08 17.35
N SER A 47 -3.06 16.41 18.43
CA SER A 47 -2.73 15.98 19.80
C SER A 47 -2.93 14.47 19.98
N SER A 48 -4.03 13.94 19.46
CA SER A 48 -4.41 12.53 19.47
C SER A 48 -3.46 11.69 18.62
N ILE A 49 -3.06 12.18 17.45
CA ILE A 49 -2.06 11.51 16.57
C ILE A 49 -0.73 11.32 17.32
N LYS A 50 -0.25 12.36 18.02
CA LYS A 50 1.00 12.28 18.79
C LYS A 50 0.91 11.27 19.94
N GLN A 51 -0.24 11.21 20.62
CA GLN A 51 -0.47 10.25 21.70
C GLN A 51 -0.57 8.81 21.16
N TYR A 52 -1.35 8.60 20.10
CA TYR A 52 -1.50 7.30 19.45
C TYR A 52 -0.19 6.80 18.84
N SER A 53 0.59 7.68 18.20
CA SER A 53 1.89 7.32 17.68
C SER A 53 2.91 6.99 18.77
N LYS A 54 2.76 7.55 19.98
CA LYS A 54 3.62 7.19 21.12
C LYS A 54 3.29 5.77 21.62
N GLN A 55 2.04 5.36 21.51
CA GLN A 55 1.58 4.00 21.84
C GLN A 55 1.87 3.00 20.71
N ASN A 56 1.79 3.45 19.46
CA ASN A 56 2.02 2.68 18.24
C ASN A 56 3.11 3.37 17.38
N PRO A 57 4.41 3.14 17.67
CA PRO A 57 5.49 3.82 16.97
C PRO A 57 5.51 3.53 15.46
N ASP A 58 4.97 2.36 15.06
CA ASP A 58 4.88 1.95 13.67
C ASP A 58 3.82 2.72 12.86
N LEU A 59 2.87 3.40 13.52
CA LEU A 59 1.84 4.17 12.83
C LEU A 59 2.45 5.30 11.98
N LEU A 60 3.35 6.11 12.54
CA LEU A 60 4.02 7.18 11.78
C LEU A 60 5.05 6.62 10.80
N LYS A 61 5.67 5.48 11.10
CA LYS A 61 6.63 4.82 10.23
C LYS A 61 5.99 4.36 8.92
N TYR A 62 4.79 3.78 8.99
CA TYR A 62 4.08 3.25 7.83
C TYR A 62 3.09 4.23 7.22
N TYR A 63 2.47 5.12 8.02
CA TYR A 63 1.37 5.99 7.57
C TYR A 63 1.60 7.48 7.81
N GLY A 64 2.79 7.88 8.28
CA GLY A 64 3.08 9.30 8.59
C GLY A 64 3.23 10.21 7.37
N SER A 65 3.34 9.64 6.16
CA SER A 65 3.35 10.40 4.92
C SER A 65 2.75 9.57 3.79
N LEU A 66 2.26 10.24 2.74
CA LEU A 66 1.71 9.55 1.57
C LEU A 66 2.72 8.56 0.95
N GLY A 67 3.98 8.96 0.84
CA GLY A 67 5.05 8.10 0.30
C GLY A 67 5.33 6.89 1.19
N ALA A 68 5.32 7.07 2.51
CA ALA A 68 5.47 5.96 3.46
C ALA A 68 4.29 4.98 3.35
N SER A 69 3.05 5.49 3.25
CA SER A 69 1.86 4.65 3.08
C SER A 69 1.92 3.84 1.79
N MET A 70 2.28 4.48 0.67
CA MET A 70 2.42 3.80 -0.62
C MET A 70 3.50 2.73 -0.60
N LEU A 71 4.64 3.02 0.04
CA LEU A 71 5.75 2.08 0.18
C LEU A 71 5.38 0.89 1.08
N SER A 72 4.61 1.12 2.15
CA SER A 72 4.09 0.08 3.03
C SER A 72 3.13 -0.86 2.28
N ILE A 73 2.23 -0.31 1.47
CA ILE A 73 1.32 -1.10 0.62
C ILE A 73 2.11 -1.86 -0.46
N CYS A 74 3.13 -1.25 -1.05
CA CYS A 74 4.01 -1.92 -1.99
C CYS A 74 4.76 -3.10 -1.33
N MET A 75 5.29 -2.90 -0.12
CA MET A 75 5.92 -3.97 0.68
C MET A 75 4.92 -5.08 1.01
N SER A 76 3.66 -4.74 1.27
CA SER A 76 2.58 -5.70 1.49
C SER A 76 2.32 -6.56 0.25
N ILE A 77 2.15 -5.93 -0.92
CA ILE A 77 1.87 -6.61 -2.20
C ILE A 77 3.06 -7.48 -2.66
N THR A 78 4.28 -6.99 -2.46
CA THR A 78 5.51 -7.71 -2.85
C THR A 78 5.94 -8.78 -1.86
N GLY A 79 5.23 -8.93 -0.73
CA GLY A 79 5.54 -9.91 0.31
C GLY A 79 6.75 -9.54 1.18
N GLY A 80 7.16 -8.27 1.18
CA GLY A 80 8.24 -7.77 2.03
C GLY A 80 7.84 -7.58 3.50
N VAL A 81 6.59 -7.23 3.78
CA VAL A 81 6.02 -7.11 5.14
C VAL A 81 4.65 -7.77 5.14
N ASN A 82 4.31 -8.50 6.22
CA ASN A 82 2.97 -9.08 6.32
C ASN A 82 1.93 -7.97 6.42
N TRP A 83 0.87 -8.08 5.64
CA TRP A 83 -0.24 -7.15 5.67
C TRP A 83 -0.87 -7.06 7.07
N SER A 84 -0.92 -8.17 7.82
CA SER A 84 -1.42 -8.19 9.22
C SER A 84 -0.66 -7.23 10.13
N ASP A 85 0.66 -7.13 9.95
CA ASP A 85 1.53 -6.30 10.77
C ASP A 85 1.29 -4.82 10.47
N LEU A 86 0.99 -4.50 9.21
CA LEU A 86 0.58 -3.16 8.77
C LEU A 86 -0.80 -2.78 9.30
N MET A 87 -1.71 -3.75 9.47
CA MET A 87 -3.07 -3.51 9.96
C MET A 87 -3.16 -3.33 11.46
N THR A 88 -2.25 -3.94 12.24
CA THR A 88 -2.23 -3.87 13.70
C THR A 88 -2.40 -2.43 14.26
N PRO A 89 -1.66 -1.40 13.79
CA PRO A 89 -1.84 -0.03 14.27
C PRO A 89 -3.19 0.60 13.83
N LEU A 90 -3.78 0.14 12.73
CA LEU A 90 -5.05 0.64 12.17
C LEU A 90 -6.29 0.00 12.82
N GLU A 91 -6.19 -1.23 13.30
CA GLU A 91 -7.27 -1.96 13.97
C GLU A 91 -7.80 -1.23 15.20
N THR A 92 -6.91 -0.55 15.92
CA THR A 92 -7.27 0.24 17.11
C THR A 92 -8.09 1.49 16.79
N LEU A 93 -8.13 1.92 15.51
CA LEU A 93 -8.81 3.15 15.07
C LEU A 93 -10.19 2.89 14.46
N SER A 94 -10.36 1.82 13.67
CA SER A 94 -11.67 1.41 13.18
C SER A 94 -11.71 -0.03 12.66
N VAL A 95 -12.75 -0.76 13.06
CA VAL A 95 -13.03 -2.15 12.66
C VAL A 95 -13.29 -2.29 11.15
N TRP A 96 -13.66 -1.20 10.46
CA TRP A 96 -13.95 -1.23 9.02
C TRP A 96 -12.70 -1.37 8.13
N TYR A 97 -11.50 -1.11 8.65
CA TYR A 97 -10.26 -1.25 7.88
C TYR A 97 -9.89 -2.71 7.61
N GLN A 98 -10.16 -3.61 8.56
CA GLN A 98 -9.93 -5.07 8.44
C GLN A 98 -10.52 -5.68 7.16
N PRO A 99 -11.84 -5.61 6.93
CA PRO A 99 -12.44 -6.21 5.74
C PRO A 99 -12.02 -5.52 4.44
N ALA A 100 -11.83 -4.19 4.44
CA ALA A 100 -11.46 -3.45 3.23
C ALA A 100 -10.04 -3.77 2.75
N PHE A 101 -9.08 -3.87 3.67
CA PHE A 101 -7.70 -4.24 3.34
C PHE A 101 -7.56 -5.74 3.03
N ALA A 102 -8.30 -6.59 3.74
CA ALA A 102 -8.35 -8.02 3.43
C ALA A 102 -8.91 -8.26 2.02
N LEU A 103 -9.95 -7.52 1.60
CA LEU A 103 -10.51 -7.60 0.25
C LEU A 103 -9.58 -7.03 -0.82
N PHE A 104 -8.68 -6.10 -0.46
CA PHE A 104 -7.65 -5.60 -1.38
C PHE A 104 -6.50 -6.60 -1.57
N MET A 105 -6.17 -7.37 -0.54
CA MET A 105 -5.06 -8.34 -0.55
C MET A 105 -5.49 -9.77 -0.96
N ALA A 106 -6.79 -10.07 -0.97
CA ALA A 106 -7.38 -11.33 -1.43
C ALA A 106 -7.68 -11.31 -2.94
#